data_AF-A0AAE1NHL9-F1
#
_entry.id   AF-A0AAE1NHL9-F1
#
_cell.length_a   1.000
_cell.length_b   1.000
_cell.length_c   1.000
_cell.angle_alpha   90.00
_cell.angle_beta   90.00
_cell.angle_gamma   90.00
#
_symmetry.space_group_name_H-M   'P 1'
#
loop_
_entity.id
_entity.type
_entity.pdbx_description
1 polymer ?
#
loop_
_entity_poly.entity_id
_entity_poly.type
_entity_poly.pdbx_seq_one_letter_code
_entity_poly.pdbx_strand_id
1 'polypeptide(L)'
;MRKVWSRDLSGYVGQLSDYVVSRLQQVHSLKHISLSITSNHQATLLMALIPSTSFKYLEKLSVVVTSEVLPAAIIRKLPDNSNTEVWLYLLNVNEERVSWACDMVANLIKPSRGRYSIWFPKSTLDEAGWIRVIQDLERRGIKNVGAMVVPDTSISSDQAEQISAICSSTLGADLQGSPFYHWNK
;
A
#
# COMPACT_ATOMS: atom_id res chain seq x y z
N MET A 1 25.30 11.84 -0.89
CA MET A 1 24.37 11.62 0.25
C MET A 1 25.02 10.67 1.25
N ARG A 2 25.29 11.10 2.48
CA ARG A 2 25.82 10.25 3.55
C ARG A 2 24.66 9.47 4.19
N LYS A 3 24.71 8.14 4.16
CA LYS A 3 23.77 7.28 4.90
C LYS A 3 24.13 7.33 6.39
N VAL A 4 23.29 7.99 7.18
CA VAL A 4 23.36 7.91 8.65
C VAL A 4 22.75 6.57 9.05
N TRP A 5 23.52 5.66 9.64
CA TRP A 5 23.01 4.42 10.22
C TRP A 5 23.13 4.50 11.73
N SER A 6 22.00 4.72 12.38
CA SER A 6 21.77 4.37 13.78
C SER A 6 21.86 2.84 13.93
N ARG A 7 22.50 2.35 15.00
CA ARG A 7 22.47 0.91 15.38
C ARG A 7 21.09 0.46 15.85
N ASP A 8 20.20 1.40 16.13
CA ASP A 8 18.78 1.18 16.35
C ASP A 8 18.03 1.35 15.01
N LEU A 9 17.60 0.22 14.45
CA LEU A 9 16.81 0.13 13.22
C LEU A 9 15.30 0.05 13.49
N SER A 10 14.83 0.59 14.63
CA SER A 10 13.40 0.65 14.99
C SER A 10 12.49 1.15 13.86
N GLY A 11 13.03 1.95 12.93
CA GLY A 11 12.45 2.21 11.60
C GLY A 11 13.46 2.14 10.46
N TYR A 12 13.10 1.47 9.36
CA TYR A 12 13.84 1.53 8.09
C TYR A 12 13.10 2.38 7.06
N VAL A 13 13.82 3.30 6.40
CA VAL A 13 13.33 4.12 5.27
C VAL A 13 14.36 4.06 4.14
N GLY A 14 14.00 3.51 2.98
CA GLY A 14 14.90 3.49 1.83
C GLY A 14 14.51 2.53 0.69
N GLN A 15 15.40 2.42 -0.29
CA GLN A 15 15.31 1.45 -1.38
C GLN A 15 15.91 0.11 -0.96
N LEU A 16 15.23 -0.98 -1.30
CA LEU A 16 15.72 -2.33 -1.05
C LEU A 16 16.94 -2.67 -1.91
N SER A 17 17.94 -3.27 -1.27
CA SER A 17 19.06 -3.98 -1.90
C SER A 17 19.31 -5.30 -1.17
N ASP A 18 19.95 -6.28 -1.81
CA ASP A 18 20.28 -7.57 -1.19
C ASP A 18 20.98 -7.44 0.17
N TYR A 19 21.90 -6.47 0.28
CA TYR A 19 22.61 -6.17 1.52
C TYR A 19 21.67 -5.65 2.63
N VAL A 20 20.69 -4.82 2.29
CA VAL A 20 19.71 -4.32 3.27
C VAL A 20 18.77 -5.44 3.70
N VAL A 21 18.33 -6.28 2.76
CA VAL A 21 17.44 -7.42 3.04
C VAL A 21 18.04 -8.35 4.08
N SER A 22 19.30 -8.76 3.87
CA SER A 22 20.00 -9.66 4.81
C SER A 22 20.19 -9.05 6.21
N ARG A 23 20.29 -7.72 6.32
CA ARG A 23 20.41 -7.02 7.61
C ARG A 23 19.07 -6.89 8.33
N LEU A 24 17.99 -6.60 7.61
CA LEU A 24 16.64 -6.52 8.20
C LEU A 24 16.21 -7.87 8.80
N GLN A 25 16.56 -8.99 8.17
CA GLN A 25 16.29 -10.34 8.70
C GLN A 25 17.00 -10.63 10.04
N GLN A 26 18.06 -9.89 10.38
CA GLN A 26 18.81 -10.05 11.63
C GLN A 26 18.22 -9.19 12.78
N VAL A 27 17.26 -8.30 12.49
CA VAL A 27 16.71 -7.37 13.48
C VAL A 27 15.39 -7.90 14.04
N HIS A 28 15.44 -8.47 15.23
CA HIS A 28 14.27 -9.04 15.90
C HIS A 28 13.31 -8.02 16.52
N SER A 29 13.67 -6.74 16.57
CA SER A 29 12.89 -5.67 17.22
C SER A 29 12.29 -4.66 16.24
N LEU A 30 12.22 -5.02 14.96
CA LEU A 30 11.80 -4.09 13.92
C LEU A 30 10.30 -3.82 14.01
N LYS A 31 9.94 -2.56 14.30
CA LYS A 31 8.55 -2.13 14.47
C LYS A 31 7.98 -1.43 13.25
N HIS A 32 8.83 -0.72 12.49
CA HIS A 32 8.40 0.07 11.33
C HIS A 32 9.24 -0.24 10.09
N ILE A 33 8.58 -0.50 8.98
CA ILE A 33 9.21 -0.67 7.67
C ILE A 33 8.59 0.32 6.69
N SER A 34 9.42 1.08 5.97
CA SER A 34 8.99 1.88 4.82
C SER A 34 9.84 1.54 3.59
N LEU A 35 9.18 1.12 2.51
CA LEU A 35 9.81 0.58 1.31
C LEU A 35 9.31 1.31 0.07
N SER A 36 10.21 1.52 -0.89
CA SER A 36 9.87 1.99 -2.23
C SER A 36 10.21 0.95 -3.28
N ILE A 37 9.21 0.56 -4.06
CA ILE A 37 9.29 -0.40 -5.16
C ILE A 37 9.19 0.37 -6.48
N THR A 38 10.36 0.59 -7.06
CA THR A 38 10.58 1.33 -8.31
C THR A 38 11.10 0.44 -9.44
N SER A 39 11.31 -0.85 -9.16
CA SER A 39 11.73 -1.85 -10.14
C SER A 39 11.31 -3.26 -9.71
N ASN A 40 11.25 -4.20 -10.68
CA ASN A 40 10.93 -5.60 -10.42
C ASN A 40 11.91 -6.25 -9.43
N HIS A 41 13.19 -5.89 -9.52
CA HIS A 41 14.22 -6.39 -8.59
C HIS A 41 13.88 -6.05 -7.13
N GLN A 42 13.41 -4.83 -6.85
CA GLN A 42 13.00 -4.42 -5.51
C GLN A 42 11.74 -5.16 -5.02
N ALA A 43 10.81 -5.50 -5.93
CA ALA A 43 9.66 -6.34 -5.58
C ALA A 43 10.13 -7.74 -5.16
N THR A 44 11.08 -8.34 -5.89
CA THR A 44 11.70 -9.63 -5.52
C THR A 44 12.46 -9.55 -4.21
N LEU A 45 13.15 -8.44 -3.93
CA LEU A 45 13.84 -8.22 -2.65
C LEU A 45 12.88 -8.09 -1.47
N LEU A 46 11.73 -7.42 -1.66
CA LEU A 46 10.68 -7.39 -0.65
C LEU A 46 10.20 -8.81 -0.36
N MET A 47 10.08 -9.65 -1.38
CA MET A 47 9.72 -11.05 -1.18
C MET A 47 10.73 -11.84 -0.36
N ALA A 48 12.02 -11.57 -0.55
CA ALA A 48 13.08 -12.20 0.22
C ALA A 48 13.05 -11.80 1.71
N LEU A 49 12.46 -10.64 2.05
CA LEU A 49 12.27 -10.22 3.44
C LEU A 49 11.23 -11.06 4.20
N ILE A 50 10.45 -11.90 3.52
CA ILE A 50 9.27 -12.58 4.09
C ILE A 50 9.55 -14.03 4.53
N PRO A 51 10.48 -14.32 5.46
CA PRO A 51 10.33 -15.48 6.34
C PRO A 51 9.28 -15.16 7.40
N SER A 52 8.34 -16.07 7.61
CA SER A 52 7.19 -15.93 8.53
C SER A 52 7.53 -15.58 9.98
N THR A 53 8.80 -15.67 10.37
CA THR A 53 9.28 -15.50 11.76
C THR A 53 9.97 -14.17 12.04
N SER A 54 10.38 -13.40 11.02
CA SER A 54 11.30 -12.26 11.23
C SER A 54 10.62 -10.96 11.71
N PHE A 55 9.28 -10.85 11.57
CA PHE A 55 8.54 -9.60 11.79
C PHE A 55 7.47 -9.68 12.88
N LYS A 56 7.71 -10.48 13.92
CA LYS A 56 6.76 -10.67 15.03
C LYS A 56 6.33 -9.36 15.72
N TYR A 57 7.16 -8.32 15.67
CA TYR A 57 6.91 -7.02 16.32
C TYR A 57 6.60 -5.89 15.34
N LEU A 58 6.34 -6.21 14.06
CA LEU A 58 6.03 -5.19 13.06
C LEU A 58 4.68 -4.54 13.38
N GLU A 59 4.73 -3.26 13.73
CA GLU A 59 3.56 -2.44 14.05
C GLU A 59 3.07 -1.70 12.79
N LYS A 60 3.99 -1.22 11.94
CA LYS A 60 3.65 -0.48 10.72
C LYS A 60 4.49 -0.89 9.52
N LEU A 61 3.82 -1.09 8.39
CA LEU A 61 4.45 -1.28 7.09
C LEU A 61 3.92 -0.29 6.06
N SER A 62 4.81 0.50 5.49
CA SER A 62 4.54 1.43 4.40
C SER A 62 5.21 0.94 3.12
N VAL A 63 4.44 0.78 2.05
CA VAL A 63 4.94 0.32 0.75
C VAL A 63 4.52 1.31 -0.32
N VAL A 64 5.49 1.93 -0.96
CA VAL A 64 5.29 2.82 -2.10
C VAL A 64 5.60 2.04 -3.37
N VAL A 65 4.65 1.98 -4.29
CA VAL A 65 4.76 1.26 -5.57
C VAL A 65 4.50 2.24 -6.70
N THR A 66 5.37 2.22 -7.70
CA THR A 66 5.21 3.00 -8.93
C THR A 66 4.46 2.17 -9.99
N SER A 67 3.61 2.80 -10.79
CA SER A 67 2.70 2.08 -11.69
C SER A 67 3.40 1.26 -12.76
N GLU A 68 4.64 1.61 -13.12
CA GLU A 68 5.47 0.88 -14.08
C GLU A 68 5.81 -0.54 -13.60
N VAL A 69 5.81 -0.78 -12.29
CA VAL A 69 6.20 -2.06 -11.68
C VAL A 69 4.99 -2.97 -11.39
N LEU A 70 3.78 -2.41 -11.38
CA LEU A 70 2.54 -3.14 -11.07
C LEU A 70 2.33 -4.43 -11.88
N PRO A 71 2.60 -4.49 -13.21
CA PRO A 71 2.37 -5.71 -13.99
C PRO A 71 3.27 -6.88 -13.62
N ALA A 72 4.43 -6.60 -13.02
CA ALA A 72 5.49 -7.58 -12.80
C ALA A 72 5.81 -7.81 -11.32
N ALA A 73 5.26 -7.00 -10.42
CA ALA A 73 5.43 -7.18 -8.99
C ALA A 73 4.52 -8.31 -8.46
N ILE A 74 5.04 -9.54 -8.45
CA ILE A 74 4.43 -10.65 -7.71
C ILE A 74 4.83 -10.50 -6.25
N ILE A 75 3.93 -9.96 -5.42
CA ILE A 75 4.18 -9.86 -3.98
C ILE A 75 3.41 -10.96 -3.27
N ARG A 76 4.05 -12.05 -2.84
CA ARG A 76 3.37 -13.07 -2.00
C ARG A 76 3.08 -12.48 -0.62
N LYS A 77 2.05 -13.02 0.02
CA LYS A 77 1.54 -12.60 1.33
C LYS A 77 2.65 -12.41 2.37
N LEU A 78 2.72 -11.23 2.98
CA LEU A 78 3.48 -11.00 4.21
C LEU A 78 2.94 -11.89 5.36
N PRO A 79 3.75 -12.14 6.41
CA PRO A 79 3.36 -13.00 7.51
C PRO A 79 2.15 -12.38 8.18
N ASP A 80 1.18 -13.23 8.53
CA ASP A 80 -0.01 -12.77 9.24
C ASP A 80 0.38 -12.34 10.66
N ASN A 81 0.59 -11.04 10.83
CA ASN A 81 0.71 -10.42 12.13
C ASN A 81 -0.56 -9.60 12.36
N SER A 82 -1.36 -10.02 13.33
CA SER A 82 -2.69 -9.48 13.57
C SER A 82 -2.68 -7.98 13.91
N ASN A 83 -1.54 -7.42 14.33
CA ASN A 83 -1.46 -6.05 14.82
C ASN A 83 -0.76 -5.08 13.86
N THR A 84 -0.38 -5.52 12.66
CA THR A 84 0.34 -4.66 11.71
C THR A 84 -0.62 -3.74 10.96
N GLU A 85 -0.35 -2.43 11.02
CA GLU A 85 -0.98 -1.42 10.17
C GLU A 85 -0.27 -1.33 8.82
N VAL A 86 -1.03 -1.36 7.73
CA VAL A 86 -0.50 -1.43 6.37
C VAL A 86 -0.88 -0.20 5.58
N TRP A 87 0.12 0.53 5.09
CA TRP A 87 -0.05 1.71 4.26
C TRP A 87 0.53 1.43 2.87
N LEU A 88 -0.35 1.41 1.88
CA LEU A 88 -0.01 1.13 0.48
C LEU A 88 -0.16 2.42 -0.32
N TYR A 89 0.91 2.87 -0.96
CA TYR A 89 0.90 4.03 -1.84
C TYR A 89 1.12 3.57 -3.28
N LEU A 90 0.07 3.65 -4.11
CA LEU A 90 0.06 3.21 -5.50
C LEU A 90 0.13 4.46 -6.40
N LEU A 91 1.34 4.81 -6.82
CA LEU A 91 1.62 6.05 -7.55
C LEU A 91 1.22 5.93 -9.02
N ASN A 92 0.65 7.01 -9.58
CA ASN A 92 0.39 7.15 -11.02
C ASN A 92 -0.50 6.03 -11.60
N VAL A 93 -1.50 5.58 -10.85
CA VAL A 93 -2.48 4.59 -11.34
C VAL A 93 -3.41 5.26 -12.37
N ASN A 94 -3.64 4.58 -13.49
CA ASN A 94 -4.58 4.98 -14.53
C ASN A 94 -5.47 3.76 -14.89
N GLU A 95 -6.42 3.94 -15.81
CA GLU A 95 -7.41 2.92 -16.19
C GLU A 95 -6.80 1.58 -16.60
N GLU A 96 -5.68 1.61 -17.32
CA GLU A 96 -4.98 0.42 -17.78
C GLU A 96 -4.31 -0.34 -16.63
N ARG A 97 -4.02 0.35 -15.52
CA ARG A 97 -3.28 -0.18 -14.37
C ARG A 97 -4.16 -0.58 -13.19
N VAL A 98 -5.47 -0.30 -13.22
CA VAL A 98 -6.41 -0.61 -12.12
C VAL A 98 -6.34 -2.07 -11.68
N SER A 99 -6.43 -3.02 -12.62
CA SER A 99 -6.43 -4.44 -12.28
C SER A 99 -5.15 -4.85 -11.54
N TRP A 100 -3.98 -4.40 -12.03
CA TRP A 100 -2.70 -4.71 -11.41
C TRP A 100 -2.52 -4.02 -10.06
N ALA A 101 -3.03 -2.79 -9.90
CA ALA A 101 -3.07 -2.11 -8.61
C ALA A 101 -3.92 -2.90 -7.60
N CYS A 102 -5.08 -3.44 -8.01
CA CYS A 102 -5.92 -4.26 -7.16
C CYS A 102 -5.27 -5.63 -6.85
N ASP A 103 -4.60 -6.25 -7.82
CA ASP A 103 -3.82 -7.47 -7.62
C ASP A 103 -2.69 -7.24 -6.60
N MET A 104 -2.03 -6.08 -6.67
CA MET A 104 -1.00 -5.68 -5.72
C MET A 104 -1.55 -5.64 -4.30
N VAL A 105 -2.67 -4.94 -4.06
CA VAL A 105 -3.32 -4.88 -2.76
C VAL A 105 -3.72 -6.27 -2.24
N ALA A 106 -4.31 -7.08 -3.12
CA ALA A 106 -4.77 -8.43 -2.78
C ALA A 106 -3.66 -9.38 -2.34
N ASN A 107 -2.46 -9.18 -2.90
CA ASN A 107 -1.34 -10.08 -2.71
C ASN A 107 -0.35 -9.60 -1.64
N LEU A 108 -0.22 -8.28 -1.42
CA LEU A 108 0.81 -7.74 -0.52
C LEU A 108 0.67 -8.30 0.90
N ILE A 109 -0.54 -8.24 1.48
CA ILE A 109 -0.80 -8.59 2.88
C ILE A 109 -2.27 -8.92 3.03
N LYS A 110 -2.64 -9.93 3.82
CA LYS A 110 -3.99 -10.08 4.40
C LYS A 110 -3.85 -10.04 5.92
N PRO A 111 -3.90 -8.87 6.56
CA PRO A 111 -3.80 -8.83 8.00
C PRO A 111 -5.08 -9.46 8.58
N SER A 112 -4.95 -10.48 9.42
CA SER A 112 -6.09 -11.14 10.06
C SER A 112 -6.95 -10.20 10.91
N ARG A 113 -6.36 -9.10 11.43
CA ARG A 113 -7.05 -8.08 12.24
C ARG A 113 -6.61 -6.62 11.97
N GLY A 114 -5.65 -6.40 11.07
CA GLY A 114 -5.14 -5.07 10.73
C GLY A 114 -6.04 -4.35 9.71
N ARG A 115 -5.94 -3.02 9.65
CA ARG A 115 -6.63 -2.17 8.68
C ARG A 115 -5.68 -1.80 7.54
N TYR A 116 -6.21 -1.77 6.31
CA TYR A 116 -5.46 -1.20 5.18
C TYR A 116 -5.72 0.30 5.05
N SER A 117 -4.67 1.06 4.80
CA SER A 117 -4.77 2.42 4.29
C SER A 117 -4.20 2.40 2.88
N ILE A 118 -5.05 2.51 1.86
CA ILE A 118 -4.65 2.46 0.45
C ILE A 118 -4.72 3.86 -0.11
N TRP A 119 -3.61 4.33 -0.68
CA TRP A 119 -3.43 5.68 -1.19
C TRP A 119 -3.11 5.57 -2.66
N PHE A 120 -3.72 6.44 -3.47
CA PHE A 120 -3.50 6.49 -4.91
C PHE A 120 -2.96 7.86 -5.36
N PRO A 121 -1.78 8.29 -4.90
CA PRO A 121 -1.28 9.63 -5.24
C PRO A 121 -1.06 9.76 -6.75
N LYS A 122 -1.44 10.92 -7.30
CA LYS A 122 -1.32 11.25 -8.74
C LYS A 122 -2.07 10.28 -9.67
N SER A 123 -3.08 9.59 -9.15
CA SER A 123 -4.00 8.81 -9.98
C SER A 123 -4.72 9.72 -10.96
N THR A 124 -4.95 9.22 -12.18
CA THR A 124 -5.70 9.93 -13.23
C THR A 124 -7.04 9.25 -13.54
N LEU A 125 -7.53 8.45 -12.61
CA LEU A 125 -8.81 7.74 -12.73
C LEU A 125 -9.99 8.72 -12.69
N ASP A 126 -10.98 8.46 -13.53
CA ASP A 126 -12.27 9.13 -13.46
C ASP A 126 -13.22 8.40 -12.48
N GLU A 127 -14.47 8.84 -12.40
CA GLU A 127 -15.49 8.21 -11.55
C GLU A 127 -15.67 6.71 -11.84
N ALA A 128 -15.71 6.32 -13.11
CA ALA A 128 -15.87 4.93 -13.51
C ALA A 128 -14.64 4.11 -13.12
N GLY A 129 -13.45 4.68 -13.24
CA GLY A 129 -12.19 4.13 -12.77
C GLY A 129 -12.18 3.85 -11.27
N TRP A 130 -12.65 4.81 -10.46
CA TRP A 130 -12.75 4.63 -9.00
C TRP A 130 -13.76 3.57 -8.61
N ILE A 131 -14.95 3.56 -9.24
CA ILE A 131 -15.95 2.51 -9.03
C ILE A 131 -15.35 1.14 -9.38
N ARG A 132 -14.61 1.06 -10.49
CA ARG A 132 -13.93 -0.17 -10.90
C ARG A 132 -12.89 -0.62 -9.89
N VAL A 133 -12.07 0.29 -9.34
CA VAL A 133 -11.11 -0.03 -8.25
C VAL A 133 -11.85 -0.68 -7.07
N ILE A 134 -12.95 -0.07 -6.62
CA ILE A 134 -13.72 -0.57 -5.47
C ILE A 134 -14.25 -1.98 -5.73
N GLN A 135 -14.88 -2.19 -6.88
CA GLN A 135 -15.42 -3.49 -7.27
C GLN A 135 -14.33 -4.54 -7.48
N ASP A 136 -13.19 -4.16 -8.05
CA ASP A 136 -12.08 -5.09 -8.29
C ASP A 136 -11.40 -5.52 -6.98
N LEU A 137 -11.31 -4.64 -5.98
CA LEU A 137 -10.86 -4.98 -4.63
C LEU A 137 -11.83 -5.94 -3.94
N GLU A 138 -13.13 -5.68 -4.02
CA GLU A 138 -14.17 -6.56 -3.45
C GLU A 138 -14.10 -7.96 -4.08
N ARG A 139 -14.04 -8.05 -5.41
CA ARG A 139 -13.93 -9.33 -6.15
C ARG A 139 -12.72 -10.14 -5.72
N ARG A 140 -11.63 -9.48 -5.31
CA ARG A 140 -10.40 -10.12 -4.80
C ARG A 140 -10.48 -10.48 -3.31
N GLY A 141 -11.65 -10.26 -2.69
CA GLY A 141 -11.92 -10.56 -1.29
C GLY A 141 -11.17 -9.65 -0.34
N ILE A 142 -10.83 -8.42 -0.78
CA ILE A 142 -10.29 -7.39 0.11
C ILE A 142 -11.46 -6.80 0.90
N LYS A 143 -11.35 -6.90 2.23
CA LYS A 143 -12.30 -6.39 3.22
C LYS A 143 -11.49 -5.69 4.31
N ASN A 144 -12.13 -4.80 5.09
CA ASN A 144 -11.48 -4.03 6.16
C ASN A 144 -10.40 -3.05 5.67
N VAL A 145 -10.66 -2.39 4.54
CA VAL A 145 -9.89 -1.20 4.18
C VAL A 145 -10.31 -0.11 5.16
N GLY A 146 -9.39 0.36 6.00
CA GLY A 146 -9.66 1.41 6.97
C GLY A 146 -9.81 2.78 6.31
N ALA A 147 -9.00 3.06 5.29
CA ALA A 147 -9.09 4.28 4.51
C ALA A 147 -8.67 4.05 3.05
N MET A 148 -9.39 4.68 2.12
CA MET A 148 -8.99 4.81 0.73
C MET A 148 -8.76 6.28 0.42
N VAL A 149 -7.52 6.66 0.12
CA VAL A 149 -7.12 8.05 -0.10
C VAL A 149 -6.94 8.33 -1.59
N VAL A 150 -7.76 9.24 -2.11
CA VAL A 150 -7.78 9.63 -3.52
C VAL A 150 -7.18 11.03 -3.71
N PRO A 151 -6.65 11.37 -4.91
CA PRO A 151 -6.21 12.74 -5.19
C PRO A 151 -7.40 13.71 -5.16
N ASP A 152 -7.22 14.88 -4.54
CA ASP A 152 -8.26 15.91 -4.43
C ASP A 152 -8.66 16.53 -5.77
N THR A 153 -7.83 16.37 -6.81
CA THR A 153 -8.05 17.00 -8.12
C THR A 153 -8.78 16.11 -9.13
N SER A 154 -9.08 14.85 -8.80
CA SER A 154 -9.57 13.87 -9.78
C SER A 154 -11.09 13.77 -9.91
N ILE A 155 -11.87 14.31 -8.97
CA ILE A 155 -13.33 14.11 -8.91
C ILE A 155 -14.03 15.34 -8.32
N SER A 156 -15.26 15.63 -8.77
CA SER A 156 -16.09 16.68 -8.16
C SER A 156 -16.61 16.27 -6.78
N SER A 157 -17.12 17.22 -5.98
CA SER A 157 -17.69 16.94 -4.65
C SER A 157 -18.83 15.92 -4.71
N ASP A 158 -19.77 16.08 -5.65
CA ASP A 158 -20.91 15.16 -5.82
C ASP A 158 -20.45 13.74 -6.17
N GLN A 159 -19.45 13.62 -7.05
CA GLN A 159 -18.84 12.34 -7.41
C GLN A 159 -18.13 11.71 -6.21
N ALA A 160 -17.44 12.52 -5.40
CA ALA A 160 -16.76 12.03 -4.21
C ALA A 160 -17.74 11.48 -3.16
N GLU A 161 -18.90 12.12 -2.97
CA GLU A 161 -19.95 11.59 -2.09
C GLU A 161 -20.48 10.24 -2.59
N GLN A 162 -20.75 10.12 -3.88
CA GLN A 162 -21.22 8.87 -4.49
C GLN A 162 -20.17 7.75 -4.36
N ILE A 163 -18.91 8.03 -4.71
CA ILE A 163 -17.80 7.07 -4.59
C ILE A 163 -17.58 6.70 -3.12
N SER A 164 -17.73 7.65 -2.19
CA SER A 164 -17.61 7.40 -0.76
C SER A 164 -18.69 6.43 -0.25
N ALA A 165 -19.95 6.62 -0.66
CA ALA A 165 -21.05 5.72 -0.32
C ALA A 165 -20.83 4.30 -0.86
N ILE A 166 -20.36 4.17 -2.10
CA ILE A 166 -20.01 2.88 -2.72
C ILE A 166 -18.82 2.25 -1.98
N CYS A 167 -17.76 3.00 -1.72
CA CYS A 167 -16.57 2.54 -1.00
C CYS A 167 -16.91 2.02 0.41
N SER A 168 -17.73 2.76 1.15
CA SER A 168 -18.15 2.40 2.50
C SER A 168 -19.03 1.14 2.49
N SER A 169 -20.02 1.07 1.61
CA SER A 169 -20.93 -0.10 1.53
C SER A 169 -20.24 -1.37 1.02
N THR A 170 -19.29 -1.25 0.09
CA THR A 170 -18.61 -2.38 -0.55
C THR A 170 -17.40 -2.88 0.24
N LEU A 171 -16.55 -1.97 0.73
CA LEU A 171 -15.28 -2.32 1.37
C LEU A 171 -15.27 -2.10 2.90
N GLY A 172 -16.29 -1.44 3.45
CA GLY A 172 -16.32 -1.00 4.85
C GLY A 172 -15.31 0.10 5.14
N ALA A 173 -15.03 0.95 4.16
CA ALA A 173 -13.89 1.86 4.15
C ALA A 173 -14.31 3.32 3.95
N ASP A 174 -13.62 4.24 4.65
CA ASP A 174 -13.80 5.66 4.46
C ASP A 174 -12.99 6.14 3.24
N LEU A 175 -13.68 6.79 2.30
CA LEU A 175 -13.01 7.56 1.25
C LEU A 175 -12.52 8.87 1.85
N GLN A 176 -11.24 9.17 1.68
CA GLN A 176 -10.63 10.37 2.23
C GLN A 176 -9.90 11.14 1.12
N GLY A 177 -9.99 12.47 1.19
CA GLY A 177 -9.08 13.34 0.46
C GLY A 177 -7.64 13.16 0.93
N SER A 178 -6.69 13.45 0.06
CA SER A 178 -5.29 13.39 0.45
C SER A 178 -5.00 14.47 1.49
N PRO A 179 -4.44 14.18 2.68
CA PRO A 179 -4.11 15.22 3.67
C PRO A 179 -3.00 16.18 3.19
N PHE A 180 -2.40 15.92 2.02
CA PHE A 180 -1.42 16.79 1.37
C PHE A 180 -2.07 17.82 0.44
N TYR A 181 -3.37 17.72 0.20
CA TYR A 181 -4.16 18.65 -0.57
C TYR A 181 -5.35 19.08 0.31
N HIS A 182 -5.60 20.38 0.38
CA HIS A 182 -6.78 20.87 1.08
C HIS A 182 -7.91 20.93 0.06
N TRP A 183 -9.05 20.33 0.40
CA TRP A 183 -10.31 20.63 -0.25
C TRP A 183 -10.51 22.13 -0.07
N ASN A 184 -10.40 22.88 -1.15
CA ASN A 184 -10.84 24.26 -1.14
C ASN A 184 -12.35 24.21 -0.90
N LYS A 185 -12.72 24.38 0.37
CA LYS A 185 -14.09 24.71 0.77
C LYS A 185 -14.54 25.99 0.09
#